data_AF-A0A2E8XA54-F1
#
_entry.id   AF-A0A2E8XA54-F1
#
_cell.length_a   1.000
_cell.length_b   1.000
_cell.length_c   1.000
_cell.angle_alpha   90.00
_cell.angle_beta   90.00
_cell.angle_gamma   90.00
#
_symmetry.space_group_name_H-M   'P 1'
#
loop_
_entity.id
_entity.type
_entity.pdbx_description
1 polymer ?
#
loop_
_entity_poly.entity_id
_entity_poly.type
_entity_poly.pdbx_seq_one_letter_code
_entity_poly.pdbx_strand_id
1 'polypeptide(L)'
;KENFNIEIWTSRSSWLTGRMLTLDNNKVMSQELLNFWLSAGMPSALIEKKRLEKPFNFGDFVKKIPLGYRRVIDNEVLTIGNKKWIVRLTDGHAPEQLILYCPELKIFISSDQILPGISPNISVYPTEPNANPLAEYFESCEKLVKIKDSDYLVLPGHNLPFYGLNSRIKQLIDHHETALKRIEEYINKNPKSAFDIFPVLFKRKINESEMVLALGEAVAHLNYLLNCGIIKREVSDEGVNLFVK
;
A
#
# COMPACT_ATOMS: atom_id res chain seq x y z
N LYS A 1 28.03 15.83 4.39
CA LYS A 1 26.77 15.94 3.63
C LYS A 1 26.36 17.39 3.65
N GLU A 2 26.23 18.00 2.47
CA GLU A 2 25.79 19.39 2.32
C GLU A 2 24.31 19.49 2.74
N ASN A 3 23.98 20.57 3.47
CA ASN A 3 22.61 20.90 3.84
C ASN A 3 22.26 22.22 3.17
N PHE A 4 21.43 22.16 2.13
CA PHE A 4 21.05 23.31 1.32
C PHE A 4 19.94 24.18 1.95
N ASN A 5 19.49 23.83 3.17
CA ASN A 5 18.43 24.54 3.89
C ASN A 5 17.15 24.74 3.04
N ILE A 6 16.79 23.72 2.25
CA ILE A 6 15.59 23.71 1.41
C ILE A 6 14.40 23.17 2.19
N GLU A 7 13.22 23.70 1.90
CA GLU A 7 11.97 23.25 2.49
C GLU A 7 11.51 21.92 1.87
N ILE A 8 10.98 21.01 2.69
CA ILE A 8 10.37 19.77 2.19
C ILE A 8 8.89 20.01 1.91
N TRP A 9 8.44 19.62 0.72
CA TRP A 9 7.05 19.73 0.28
C TRP A 9 6.43 18.35 0.23
N THR A 10 5.34 18.14 0.97
CA THR A 10 4.63 16.85 1.01
C THR A 10 3.22 17.02 1.57
N SER A 11 2.40 15.98 1.52
CA SER A 11 1.08 15.95 2.13
C SER A 11 1.17 15.83 3.65
N ARG A 12 0.04 16.06 4.34
CA ARG A 12 0.05 16.06 5.80
C ARG A 12 0.22 14.66 6.34
N SER A 13 -0.54 13.70 5.81
CA SER A 13 -0.52 12.33 6.31
C SER A 13 0.80 11.62 5.99
N SER A 14 1.38 11.82 4.80
CA SER A 14 2.72 11.31 4.50
C SER A 14 3.79 11.87 5.44
N TRP A 15 3.76 13.18 5.74
CA TRP A 15 4.71 13.80 6.67
C TRP A 15 4.59 13.25 8.09
N LEU A 16 3.36 13.24 8.63
CA LEU A 16 3.11 12.78 10.00
C LEU A 16 3.42 11.30 10.15
N THR A 17 3.05 10.47 9.17
CA THR A 17 3.36 9.03 9.16
C THR A 17 4.86 8.81 9.11
N GLY A 18 5.58 9.45 8.18
CA GLY A 18 7.03 9.32 8.09
C GLY A 18 7.74 9.75 9.39
N ARG A 19 7.29 10.86 10.00
CA ARG A 19 7.84 11.32 11.29
C ARG A 19 7.56 10.34 12.42
N MET A 20 6.33 9.83 12.53
CA MET A 20 5.96 8.83 13.52
C MET A 20 6.82 7.57 13.37
N LEU A 21 6.97 7.06 12.15
CA LEU A 21 7.79 5.88 11.87
C LEU A 21 9.28 6.05 12.22
N THR A 22 9.82 7.28 12.17
CA THR A 22 11.19 7.53 12.66
C THR A 22 11.34 7.51 14.18
N LEU A 23 10.23 7.65 14.92
CA LEU A 23 10.21 7.59 16.39
C LEU A 23 9.99 6.15 16.89
N ASP A 24 9.34 5.30 16.08
CA ASP A 24 9.18 3.88 16.35
C ASP A 24 10.48 3.11 16.14
N ASN A 25 11.31 3.09 17.19
CA ASN A 25 12.59 2.39 17.21
C ASN A 25 12.55 1.22 18.20
N ASN A 26 12.09 0.07 17.72
CA ASN A 26 11.88 -1.13 18.52
C ASN A 26 13.15 -2.02 18.51
N LYS A 27 13.53 -2.50 19.70
CA LYS A 27 14.63 -3.47 19.86
C LYS A 27 14.17 -4.92 19.71
N VAL A 28 12.90 -5.17 19.98
CA VAL A 28 12.25 -6.48 19.97
C VAL A 28 10.89 -6.36 19.29
N MET A 29 10.39 -7.45 18.71
CA MET A 29 9.05 -7.48 18.10
C MET A 29 7.99 -7.19 19.17
N SER A 30 7.07 -6.26 18.88
CA SER A 30 6.00 -5.90 19.80
C SER A 30 4.94 -6.99 19.87
N GLN A 31 4.22 -7.08 21.00
CA GLN A 31 3.17 -8.08 21.16
C GLN A 31 2.01 -7.82 20.20
N GLU A 32 1.72 -6.56 19.87
CA GLU A 32 0.70 -6.15 18.91
C GLU A 32 1.02 -6.66 17.50
N LEU A 33 2.29 -6.59 17.07
CA LEU A 33 2.74 -7.11 15.78
C LEU A 33 2.62 -8.65 15.73
N LEU A 34 3.05 -9.33 16.80
CA LEU A 34 2.94 -10.78 16.91
C LEU A 34 1.47 -11.24 16.93
N ASN A 35 0.60 -10.52 17.65
CA ASN A 35 -0.84 -10.76 17.67
C ASN A 35 -1.47 -10.53 16.30
N PHE A 36 -1.04 -9.50 15.56
CA PHE A 36 -1.50 -9.26 14.20
C PHE A 36 -1.16 -10.45 13.30
N TRP A 37 0.09 -10.93 13.32
CA TRP A 37 0.51 -12.09 12.53
C TRP A 37 -0.23 -13.38 12.94
N LEU A 38 -0.42 -13.62 14.24
CA LEU A 38 -1.21 -14.74 14.73
C LEU A 38 -2.65 -14.65 14.23
N SER A 39 -3.30 -13.50 14.39
CA SER A 39 -4.67 -13.28 13.95
C SER A 39 -4.84 -13.43 12.44
N ALA A 40 -3.78 -13.19 11.66
CA ALA A 40 -3.76 -13.38 10.22
C ALA A 40 -3.49 -14.84 9.80
N GLY A 41 -3.27 -15.75 10.75
CA GLY A 41 -3.02 -17.18 10.51
C GLY A 41 -1.57 -17.53 10.20
N MET A 42 -0.62 -16.64 10.51
CA MET A 42 0.81 -16.97 10.32
C MET A 42 1.19 -18.18 11.20
N PRO A 43 1.87 -19.21 10.66
CA PRO A 43 2.26 -20.39 11.44
C PRO A 43 3.11 -20.03 12.66
N SER A 44 2.80 -20.64 13.82
CA SER A 44 3.48 -20.37 15.10
C SER A 44 5.01 -20.52 15.01
N ALA A 45 5.49 -21.54 14.31
CA ALA A 45 6.92 -21.76 14.09
C ALA A 45 7.61 -20.57 13.40
N LEU A 46 6.90 -19.91 12.47
CA LEU A 46 7.41 -18.72 11.80
C LEU A 46 7.33 -17.48 12.69
N ILE A 47 6.25 -17.32 13.45
CA ILE A 47 6.12 -16.24 14.44
C ILE A 47 7.26 -16.32 15.45
N GLU A 48 7.57 -17.51 15.97
CA GLU A 48 8.67 -17.71 16.93
C GLU A 48 10.03 -17.42 16.31
N LYS A 49 10.25 -17.81 15.04
CA LYS A 49 11.46 -17.42 14.32
C LYS A 49 11.57 -15.90 14.19
N LYS A 50 10.50 -15.21 13.74
CA LYS A 50 10.48 -13.76 13.58
C LYS A 50 10.58 -12.99 14.89
N ARG A 51 10.07 -13.53 16.00
CA ARG A 51 10.19 -12.96 17.35
C ARG A 51 11.65 -12.71 17.74
N LEU A 52 12.56 -13.57 17.27
CA LEU A 52 14.00 -13.49 17.54
C LEU A 52 14.76 -12.56 16.57
N GLU A 53 14.12 -12.11 15.48
CA GLU A 53 14.70 -11.18 14.52
C GLU A 53 14.64 -9.73 15.04
N LYS A 54 15.57 -8.88 14.57
CA LYS A 54 15.45 -7.43 14.79
C LYS A 54 14.20 -6.93 14.03
N PRO A 55 13.29 -6.19 14.66
CA PRO A 55 12.19 -5.55 13.96
C PRO A 55 12.68 -4.65 12.83
N PHE A 56 11.89 -4.55 11.77
CA PHE A 56 12.09 -3.50 10.78
C PHE A 56 11.80 -2.15 11.44
N ASN A 57 12.83 -1.31 11.59
CA ASN A 57 12.66 0.07 12.03
C ASN A 57 12.86 1.00 10.84
N PHE A 58 11.85 1.78 10.49
CA PHE A 58 11.94 2.77 9.41
C PHE A 58 13.11 3.75 9.62
N GLY A 59 13.36 4.13 10.87
CA GLY A 59 14.50 4.97 11.27
C GLY A 59 15.90 4.37 10.98
N ASP A 60 16.02 3.06 10.75
CA ASP A 60 17.31 2.46 10.33
C ASP A 60 17.68 2.87 8.89
N PHE A 61 16.68 3.18 8.05
CA PHE A 61 16.86 3.49 6.62
C PHE A 61 16.64 4.97 6.30
N VAL A 62 15.96 5.70 7.18
CA VAL A 62 15.57 7.10 6.95
C VAL A 62 16.30 8.02 7.91
N LYS A 63 16.97 9.03 7.34
CA LYS A 63 17.58 10.09 8.14
C LYS A 63 16.50 10.91 8.84
N LYS A 64 16.87 11.52 9.97
CA LYS A 64 16.02 12.44 10.72
C LYS A 64 15.27 13.41 9.79
N ILE A 65 13.95 13.28 9.78
CA ILE A 65 13.04 14.17 9.06
C ILE A 65 13.02 15.52 9.81
N PRO A 66 13.11 16.68 9.12
CA PRO A 66 13.09 17.98 9.78
C PRO A 66 11.75 18.26 10.48
N LEU A 67 11.67 19.36 11.25
CA LEU A 67 10.45 19.68 12.00
C LEU A 67 9.33 20.21 11.12
N GLY A 68 9.68 21.08 10.17
CA GLY A 68 8.73 21.77 9.29
C GLY A 68 8.71 21.21 7.87
N TYR A 69 7.56 21.39 7.23
CA TYR A 69 7.29 21.08 5.82
C TYR A 69 6.29 22.10 5.28
N ARG A 70 6.31 22.32 3.97
CA ARG A 70 5.17 22.94 3.28
C ARG A 70 4.16 21.86 2.96
N ARG A 71 2.95 22.03 3.46
CA ARG A 71 1.84 21.16 3.10
C ARG A 71 1.47 21.37 1.63
N VAL A 72 1.45 20.28 0.89
CA VAL A 72 0.85 20.17 -0.43
C VAL A 72 -0.56 19.58 -0.28
N ILE A 73 -1.54 20.13 -0.99
CA ILE A 73 -2.93 19.67 -0.95
C ILE A 73 -3.42 19.18 -2.33
N ASP A 74 -4.47 18.38 -2.34
CA ASP A 74 -5.08 17.90 -3.58
C ASP A 74 -5.55 19.06 -4.46
N ASN A 75 -5.39 18.93 -5.78
CA ASN A 75 -5.66 19.97 -6.79
C ASN A 75 -4.80 21.25 -6.69
N GLU A 76 -3.80 21.31 -5.81
CA GLU A 76 -2.85 22.43 -5.80
C GLU A 76 -2.08 22.49 -7.13
N VAL A 77 -1.79 23.72 -7.59
CA VAL A 77 -0.95 23.96 -8.77
C VAL A 77 0.40 24.48 -8.32
N LEU A 78 1.43 23.65 -8.46
CA LEU A 78 2.81 23.98 -8.17
C LEU A 78 3.47 24.59 -9.42
N THR A 79 4.43 25.50 -9.20
CA THR A 79 5.27 26.02 -10.28
C THR A 79 6.68 25.47 -10.10
N ILE A 80 7.13 24.65 -11.05
CA ILE A 80 8.47 24.05 -11.04
C ILE A 80 9.14 24.43 -12.36
N GLY A 81 10.25 25.16 -12.27
CA GLY A 81 10.79 25.89 -13.44
C GLY A 81 9.78 26.92 -13.94
N ASN A 82 9.49 26.91 -15.24
CA ASN A 82 8.46 27.74 -15.87
C ASN A 82 7.14 26.98 -16.13
N LYS A 83 6.95 25.80 -15.53
CA LYS A 83 5.82 24.90 -15.81
C LYS A 83 4.88 24.78 -14.63
N LYS A 84 3.59 24.57 -14.94
CA LYS A 84 2.54 24.32 -13.95
C LYS A 84 2.32 22.82 -13.80
N TRP A 85 2.42 22.36 -12.56
CA TRP A 85 2.23 20.97 -12.16
C TRP A 85 0.99 20.88 -11.27
N ILE A 86 0.05 20.03 -11.64
CA ILE A 86 -1.18 19.82 -10.90
C ILE A 86 -0.97 18.63 -9.98
N VAL A 87 -1.31 18.82 -8.70
CA VAL A 87 -1.23 17.79 -7.67
C VAL A 87 -2.49 16.93 -7.70
N ARG A 88 -2.28 15.62 -7.54
CA ARG A 88 -3.29 14.68 -7.09
C ARG A 88 -2.79 13.95 -5.86
N LEU A 89 -3.62 13.85 -4.84
CA LEU A 89 -3.34 12.98 -3.70
C LEU A 89 -4.05 11.64 -3.91
N THR A 90 -3.33 10.55 -3.68
CA THR A 90 -3.84 9.19 -3.79
C THR A 90 -3.57 8.39 -2.53
N ASP A 91 -4.45 7.44 -2.23
CA ASP A 91 -4.38 6.57 -1.07
C ASP A 91 -4.32 5.09 -1.51
N GLY A 92 -4.27 4.19 -0.54
CA GLY A 92 -4.20 2.74 -0.73
C GLY A 92 -2.79 2.15 -0.77
N HIS A 93 -1.86 2.73 -1.54
CA HIS A 93 -0.44 2.34 -1.43
C HIS A 93 0.21 2.96 -0.19
N ALA A 94 0.00 4.27 -0.02
CA ALA A 94 0.50 5.07 1.08
C ALA A 94 -0.46 6.25 1.34
N PRO A 95 -0.51 6.81 2.56
CA PRO A 95 -1.47 7.85 2.91
C PRO A 95 -1.12 9.20 2.27
N GLU A 96 -2.10 9.78 1.57
CA GLU A 96 -1.97 11.02 0.80
C GLU A 96 -0.70 11.04 -0.07
N GLN A 97 -0.39 9.98 -0.83
CA GLN A 97 0.74 9.94 -1.75
C GLN A 97 0.60 11.00 -2.85
N LEU A 98 1.71 11.71 -3.13
CA LEU A 98 1.73 12.76 -4.14
C LEU A 98 1.90 12.19 -5.53
N ILE A 99 0.99 12.60 -6.41
CA ILE A 99 1.05 12.44 -7.85
C ILE A 99 1.12 13.85 -8.47
N LEU A 100 2.00 14.03 -9.45
CA LEU A 100 2.17 15.32 -10.13
C LEU A 100 2.02 15.11 -11.63
N TYR A 101 1.26 15.96 -12.29
CA TYR A 101 1.20 15.94 -13.74
C TYR A 101 1.26 17.34 -14.34
N CYS A 102 1.88 17.45 -15.52
CA CYS A 102 2.07 18.70 -16.24
C CYS A 102 1.47 18.55 -17.64
N PRO A 103 0.28 19.13 -17.90
CA PRO A 103 -0.38 19.06 -19.21
C PRO A 103 0.48 19.61 -20.35
N GLU A 104 1.19 20.71 -20.10
CA GLU A 104 2.04 21.35 -21.11
C GLU A 104 3.21 20.46 -21.55
N LEU A 105 3.84 19.76 -20.59
CA LEU A 105 4.96 18.85 -20.88
C LEU A 105 4.50 17.45 -21.30
N LYS A 106 3.22 17.12 -21.11
CA LYS A 106 2.71 15.76 -21.21
C LYS A 106 3.53 14.78 -20.36
N ILE A 107 3.81 15.16 -19.10
CA ILE A 107 4.46 14.29 -18.11
C ILE A 107 3.51 14.01 -16.94
N PHE A 108 3.51 12.76 -16.47
CA PHE A 108 2.77 12.30 -15.29
C PHE A 108 3.71 11.52 -14.35
N ILE A 109 3.98 12.03 -13.16
CA ILE A 109 4.79 11.35 -12.14
C ILE A 109 3.85 10.53 -11.25
N SER A 110 3.84 9.22 -11.43
CA SER A 110 2.88 8.31 -10.79
C SER A 110 3.33 7.71 -9.46
N SER A 111 4.57 7.98 -9.04
CA SER A 111 5.15 7.41 -7.82
C SER A 111 4.92 5.88 -7.78
N ASP A 112 4.63 5.33 -6.61
CA ASP A 112 4.30 3.91 -6.43
C ASP A 112 2.80 3.65 -6.54
N GLN A 113 1.99 4.62 -7.00
CA GLN A 113 0.56 4.38 -7.22
C GLN A 113 0.34 3.55 -8.48
N ILE A 114 0.97 3.94 -9.60
CA ILE A 114 0.81 3.28 -10.90
C ILE A 114 2.19 2.87 -11.42
N LEU A 115 2.44 1.56 -11.43
CA LEU A 115 3.72 0.96 -11.81
C LEU A 115 3.56 0.05 -13.04
N PRO A 116 4.51 0.03 -13.98
CA PRO A 116 4.47 -0.90 -15.11
C PRO A 116 5.00 -2.28 -14.69
N GLY A 117 4.41 -3.34 -15.24
CA GLY A 117 4.85 -4.73 -15.06
C GLY A 117 4.54 -5.36 -13.69
N ILE A 118 4.38 -4.57 -12.64
CA ILE A 118 4.09 -5.02 -11.26
C ILE A 118 2.89 -4.27 -10.69
N SER A 119 2.18 -4.87 -9.73
CA SER A 119 1.22 -4.15 -8.88
C SER A 119 1.97 -3.41 -7.77
N PRO A 120 1.46 -2.24 -7.33
CA PRO A 120 1.92 -1.64 -6.09
C PRO A 120 1.50 -2.51 -4.90
N ASN A 121 2.26 -2.48 -3.83
CA ASN A 121 1.86 -3.18 -2.61
C ASN A 121 0.76 -2.37 -1.91
N ILE A 122 -0.35 -3.05 -1.56
CA ILE A 122 -1.50 -2.45 -0.88
C ILE A 122 -1.68 -3.25 0.40
N SER A 123 -1.10 -2.77 1.50
CA SER A 123 -1.00 -3.56 2.74
C SER A 123 -1.77 -2.94 3.89
N VAL A 124 -2.40 -3.80 4.68
CA VAL A 124 -2.84 -3.47 6.03
C VAL A 124 -1.68 -3.66 7.00
N TYR A 125 -1.50 -2.69 7.90
CA TYR A 125 -0.47 -2.71 8.93
C TYR A 125 -1.08 -2.91 10.33
N PRO A 126 -0.31 -3.44 11.30
CA PRO A 126 -0.78 -3.65 12.68
C PRO A 126 -1.25 -2.37 13.39
N THR A 127 -0.80 -1.20 12.93
CA THR A 127 -1.21 0.11 13.47
C THR A 127 -2.64 0.48 13.09
N GLU A 128 -3.19 -0.13 12.03
CA GLU A 128 -4.56 0.08 11.58
C GLU A 128 -5.12 -1.24 10.98
N PRO A 129 -5.34 -2.26 11.82
CA PRO A 129 -5.57 -3.64 11.35
C PRO A 129 -6.90 -3.84 10.61
N ASN A 130 -7.84 -2.90 10.74
CA ASN A 130 -9.13 -2.92 10.04
C ASN A 130 -9.17 -1.94 8.85
N ALA A 131 -8.03 -1.38 8.44
CA ALA A 131 -7.97 -0.47 7.28
C ALA A 131 -8.50 -1.15 6.01
N ASN A 132 -8.99 -0.33 5.07
CA ASN A 132 -9.45 -0.78 3.76
C ASN A 132 -8.67 -0.11 2.61
N PRO A 133 -7.33 -0.31 2.57
CA PRO A 133 -6.47 0.37 1.61
C PRO A 133 -6.75 -0.04 0.16
N LEU A 134 -7.37 -1.21 -0.07
CA LEU A 134 -7.76 -1.62 -1.41
C LEU A 134 -8.94 -0.79 -1.95
N ALA A 135 -9.91 -0.43 -1.10
CA ALA A 135 -10.98 0.49 -1.50
C ALA A 135 -10.41 1.89 -1.80
N GLU A 136 -9.55 2.39 -0.93
CA GLU A 136 -8.85 3.66 -1.12
C GLU A 136 -8.01 3.70 -2.42
N TYR A 137 -7.38 2.56 -2.74
CA TYR A 137 -6.65 2.38 -4.00
C TYR A 137 -7.58 2.45 -5.21
N PHE A 138 -8.72 1.76 -5.17
CA PHE A 138 -9.72 1.81 -6.25
C PHE A 138 -10.27 3.24 -6.44
N GLU A 139 -10.64 3.92 -5.36
CA GLU A 139 -11.09 5.32 -5.42
C GLU A 139 -10.01 6.23 -6.03
N SER A 140 -8.75 6.01 -5.66
CA SER A 140 -7.62 6.74 -6.24
C SER A 140 -7.46 6.47 -7.73
N CYS A 141 -7.55 5.21 -8.16
CA CYS A 141 -7.53 4.86 -9.57
C CYS A 141 -8.69 5.51 -10.35
N GLU A 142 -9.91 5.53 -9.80
CA GLU A 142 -11.06 6.20 -10.41
C GLU A 142 -10.86 7.72 -10.55
N LYS A 143 -10.22 8.36 -9.56
CA LYS A 143 -9.83 9.78 -9.65
C LYS A 143 -8.82 10.00 -10.76
N LEU A 144 -7.82 9.14 -10.89
CA LEU A 144 -6.75 9.28 -11.89
C LEU A 144 -7.22 9.04 -13.32
N VAL A 145 -8.13 8.09 -13.57
CA VAL A 145 -8.67 7.81 -14.93
C VAL A 145 -9.42 9.01 -15.51
N LYS A 146 -9.94 9.90 -14.67
CA LYS A 146 -10.62 11.14 -15.10
C LYS A 146 -9.67 12.17 -15.69
N ILE A 147 -8.36 12.00 -15.52
CA ILE A 147 -7.34 12.86 -16.13
C ILE A 147 -7.27 12.51 -17.62
N LYS A 148 -7.99 13.31 -18.41
CA LYS A 148 -8.12 13.13 -19.86
C LYS A 148 -6.84 13.60 -20.54
N ASP A 149 -5.90 12.69 -20.81
CA ASP A 149 -4.80 12.86 -21.77
C ASP A 149 -4.07 11.51 -21.88
N SER A 150 -4.41 10.72 -22.91
CA SER A 150 -3.87 9.35 -23.08
C SER A 150 -2.39 9.30 -23.48
N ASP A 151 -1.77 10.44 -23.74
CA ASP A 151 -0.42 10.60 -24.27
C ASP A 151 0.60 11.14 -23.26
N TYR A 152 0.24 11.20 -21.97
CA TYR A 152 1.21 11.45 -20.91
C TYR A 152 2.33 10.38 -20.91
N LEU A 153 3.58 10.83 -20.89
CA LEU A 153 4.71 10.00 -20.46
C LEU A 153 4.64 9.83 -18.95
N VAL A 154 4.38 8.61 -18.51
CA VAL A 154 4.29 8.25 -17.09
C VAL A 154 5.68 7.93 -16.55
N LEU A 155 6.05 8.59 -15.45
CA LEU A 155 7.28 8.42 -14.70
C LEU A 155 6.97 7.73 -13.35
N PRO A 156 7.09 6.39 -13.28
CA PRO A 156 6.81 5.62 -12.07
C PRO A 156 7.97 5.68 -11.05
N GLY A 157 7.70 5.32 -9.80
CA GLY A 157 8.73 5.16 -8.77
C GLY A 157 9.65 3.95 -9.00
N HIS A 158 9.16 2.94 -9.72
CA HIS A 158 9.94 1.75 -10.12
C HIS A 158 9.76 1.42 -11.61
N ASN A 159 10.74 0.69 -12.15
CA ASN A 159 10.81 0.26 -13.56
C ASN A 159 10.93 1.44 -14.54
N LEU A 160 10.60 1.21 -15.83
CA LEU A 160 10.82 2.16 -16.91
C LEU A 160 9.63 3.11 -17.12
N PRO A 161 9.87 4.36 -17.57
CA PRO A 161 8.82 5.23 -18.08
C PRO A 161 7.97 4.57 -19.17
N PHE A 162 6.68 4.89 -19.23
CA PHE A 162 5.75 4.28 -20.18
C PHE A 162 4.60 5.22 -20.60
N TYR A 163 3.89 4.84 -21.67
CA TYR A 163 2.65 5.50 -22.12
C TYR A 163 1.44 4.62 -21.88
N GLY A 164 0.24 5.21 -21.88
CA GLY A 164 -1.01 4.46 -21.69
C GLY A 164 -1.43 4.35 -20.23
N LEU A 165 -1.45 5.47 -19.51
CA LEU A 165 -1.85 5.57 -18.11
C LEU A 165 -3.19 4.87 -17.83
N ASN A 166 -4.25 5.23 -18.55
CA ASN A 166 -5.59 4.69 -18.32
C ASN A 166 -5.68 3.19 -18.60
N SER A 167 -4.99 2.71 -19.63
CA SER A 167 -4.90 1.27 -19.92
C SER A 167 -4.21 0.54 -18.77
N ARG A 168 -3.15 1.12 -18.20
CA ARG A 168 -2.45 0.54 -17.07
C ARG A 168 -3.30 0.54 -15.79
N ILE A 169 -3.99 1.63 -15.50
CA ILE A 169 -4.92 1.70 -14.35
C ILE A 169 -5.98 0.61 -14.47
N LYS A 170 -6.58 0.46 -15.65
CA LYS A 170 -7.57 -0.60 -15.90
C LYS A 170 -7.00 -2.00 -15.63
N GLN A 171 -5.80 -2.30 -16.15
CA GLN A 171 -5.15 -3.59 -15.87
C GLN A 171 -4.93 -3.85 -14.38
N LEU A 172 -4.60 -2.81 -13.60
CA LEU A 172 -4.41 -2.92 -12.16
C LEU A 172 -5.75 -3.16 -11.44
N ILE A 173 -6.82 -2.47 -11.83
CA ILE A 173 -8.18 -2.73 -11.31
C ILE A 173 -8.61 -4.16 -11.63
N ASP A 174 -8.54 -4.56 -12.91
CA ASP A 174 -8.92 -5.90 -13.38
C ASP A 174 -8.13 -6.99 -12.64
N HIS A 175 -6.85 -6.73 -12.32
CA HIS A 175 -6.00 -7.64 -11.56
C HIS A 175 -6.55 -7.89 -10.14
N HIS A 176 -6.88 -6.83 -9.40
CA HIS A 176 -7.41 -6.95 -8.04
C HIS A 176 -8.83 -7.52 -8.04
N GLU A 177 -9.72 -7.10 -8.95
CA GLU A 177 -11.06 -7.68 -9.07
C GLU A 177 -11.02 -9.18 -9.36
N THR A 178 -10.09 -9.61 -10.22
CA THR A 178 -9.87 -11.05 -10.48
C THR A 178 -9.33 -11.77 -9.25
N ALA A 179 -8.47 -11.14 -8.44
CA ALA A 179 -8.00 -11.72 -7.19
C ALA A 179 -9.12 -11.87 -6.15
N LEU A 180 -9.98 -10.84 -6.00
CA LEU A 180 -11.13 -10.85 -5.10
C LEU A 180 -12.09 -12.01 -5.41
N LYS A 181 -12.43 -12.22 -6.69
CA LYS A 181 -13.28 -13.35 -7.13
C LYS A 181 -12.65 -14.71 -6.77
N ARG A 182 -11.34 -14.87 -7.01
CA ARG A 182 -10.61 -16.10 -6.66
C ARG A 182 -10.61 -16.37 -5.16
N ILE A 183 -10.47 -15.31 -4.34
CA ILE A 183 -10.51 -15.42 -2.88
C ILE A 183 -11.91 -15.85 -2.42
N GLU A 184 -12.97 -15.23 -2.94
CA GLU A 184 -14.35 -15.58 -2.62
C GLU A 184 -14.66 -17.05 -2.93
N GLU A 185 -14.28 -17.53 -4.13
CA GLU A 185 -14.44 -18.93 -4.53
C GLU A 185 -13.64 -19.91 -3.64
N TYR A 186 -12.46 -19.48 -3.18
CA TYR A 186 -11.58 -20.29 -2.35
C TYR A 186 -12.11 -20.43 -0.91
N ILE A 187 -12.63 -19.34 -0.35
CA ILE A 187 -13.20 -19.29 1.01
C ILE A 187 -14.53 -20.05 1.08
N ASN A 188 -15.32 -20.05 0.01
CA ASN A 188 -16.61 -20.76 -0.02
C ASN A 188 -16.51 -22.27 0.27
N LYS A 189 -15.32 -22.87 0.18
CA LYS A 189 -15.12 -24.31 0.44
C LYS A 189 -14.99 -24.63 1.94
N ASN A 190 -14.29 -23.80 2.71
CA ASN A 190 -14.01 -23.95 4.13
C ASN A 190 -13.50 -22.60 4.68
N PRO A 191 -13.65 -22.31 5.99
CA PRO A 191 -13.06 -21.12 6.60
C PRO A 191 -11.56 -21.00 6.33
N LYS A 192 -11.07 -19.78 6.03
CA LYS A 192 -9.65 -19.52 5.72
C LYS A 192 -9.12 -18.31 6.46
N SER A 193 -7.86 -18.37 6.90
CA SER A 193 -7.13 -17.20 7.38
C SER A 193 -6.53 -16.38 6.23
N ALA A 194 -5.95 -15.21 6.54
CA ALA A 194 -5.23 -14.41 5.55
C ALA A 194 -3.98 -15.13 5.01
N PHE A 195 -3.31 -15.93 5.83
CA PHE A 195 -2.17 -16.74 5.38
C PHE A 195 -2.60 -17.83 4.39
N ASP A 196 -3.78 -18.44 4.59
CA ASP A 196 -4.26 -19.53 3.75
C ASP A 196 -4.61 -19.10 2.32
N ILE A 197 -4.92 -17.83 2.09
CA ILE A 197 -5.31 -17.33 0.76
C ILE A 197 -4.10 -17.01 -0.15
N PHE A 198 -2.87 -17.17 0.33
CA PHE A 198 -1.66 -16.91 -0.46
C PHE A 198 -1.64 -17.65 -1.81
N PRO A 199 -2.01 -18.94 -1.93
CA PRO A 199 -1.98 -19.66 -3.20
C PRO A 199 -2.95 -19.12 -4.25
N VAL A 200 -4.03 -18.44 -3.84
CA VAL A 200 -4.99 -17.85 -4.77
C VAL A 200 -4.66 -16.39 -5.07
N LEU A 201 -4.04 -15.68 -4.13
CA LEU A 201 -3.64 -14.29 -4.33
C LEU A 201 -2.37 -14.21 -5.18
N PHE A 202 -1.33 -14.98 -4.83
CA PHE A 202 -0.01 -14.90 -5.43
C PHE A 202 0.27 -16.06 -6.39
N LYS A 203 0.78 -15.74 -7.59
CA LYS A 203 1.11 -16.74 -8.63
C LYS A 203 2.40 -17.52 -8.36
N ARG A 204 3.16 -17.16 -7.32
CA ARG A 204 4.45 -17.75 -6.98
C ARG A 204 4.52 -18.03 -5.47
N LYS A 205 5.40 -18.94 -5.08
CA LYS A 205 5.71 -19.17 -3.67
C LYS A 205 6.31 -17.91 -3.06
N ILE A 206 5.79 -17.51 -1.90
CA ILE A 206 6.27 -16.34 -1.15
C ILE A 206 7.51 -16.73 -0.34
N ASN A 207 8.57 -15.94 -0.49
CA ASN A 207 9.79 -16.10 0.29
C ASN A 207 9.63 -15.43 1.67
N GLU A 208 10.41 -15.87 2.66
CA GLU A 208 10.33 -15.35 4.03
C GLU A 208 10.54 -13.82 4.13
N SER A 209 11.38 -13.25 3.25
CA SER A 209 11.65 -11.81 3.20
C SER A 209 10.45 -10.98 2.70
N GLU A 210 9.57 -11.57 1.90
CA GLU A 210 8.40 -10.90 1.32
C GLU A 210 7.12 -11.15 2.15
N MET A 211 7.22 -12.02 3.17
CA MET A 211 6.06 -12.60 3.82
C MET A 211 5.20 -11.59 4.57
N VAL A 212 5.80 -10.57 5.18
CA VAL A 212 5.06 -9.53 5.91
C VAL A 212 4.25 -8.66 4.94
N LEU A 213 4.83 -8.31 3.79
CA LEU A 213 4.13 -7.56 2.74
C LEU A 213 3.01 -8.39 2.11
N ALA A 214 3.29 -9.67 1.84
CA ALA A 214 2.29 -10.59 1.31
C ALA A 214 1.11 -10.79 2.28
N LEU A 215 1.39 -10.88 3.58
CA LEU A 215 0.35 -10.99 4.61
C LEU A 215 -0.48 -9.73 4.71
N GLY A 216 0.15 -8.55 4.72
CA GLY A 216 -0.54 -7.27 4.72
C GLY A 216 -1.48 -7.11 3.53
N GLU A 217 -1.04 -7.54 2.34
CA GLU A 217 -1.84 -7.50 1.11
C GLU A 217 -2.99 -8.53 1.12
N ALA A 218 -2.77 -9.72 1.69
CA ALA A 218 -3.84 -10.68 1.91
C ALA A 218 -4.92 -10.14 2.85
N VAL A 219 -4.51 -9.52 3.96
CA VAL A 219 -5.43 -8.86 4.90
C VAL A 219 -6.17 -7.70 4.21
N ALA A 220 -5.51 -6.92 3.35
CA ALA A 220 -6.18 -5.85 2.60
C ALA A 220 -7.33 -6.35 1.71
N HIS A 221 -7.12 -7.44 0.98
CA HIS A 221 -8.16 -8.03 0.14
C HIS A 221 -9.33 -8.59 0.97
N LEU A 222 -9.04 -9.22 2.12
CA LEU A 222 -10.07 -9.75 3.02
C LEU A 222 -10.86 -8.63 3.70
N ASN A 223 -10.18 -7.57 4.17
CA ASN A 223 -10.84 -6.39 4.72
C ASN A 223 -11.75 -5.72 3.69
N TYR A 224 -11.33 -5.64 2.43
CA TYR A 224 -12.18 -5.12 1.35
C TYR A 224 -13.47 -5.94 1.23
N LEU A 225 -13.37 -7.26 1.08
CA LEU A 225 -14.53 -8.16 0.97
C LEU A 225 -15.44 -8.10 2.22
N LEU A 226 -14.85 -8.00 3.41
CA LEU A 226 -15.57 -7.87 4.68
C LEU A 226 -16.36 -6.56 4.73
N ASN A 227 -15.75 -5.44 4.33
CA ASN A 227 -16.39 -4.13 4.28
C ASN A 227 -17.51 -4.08 3.22
N CYS A 228 -17.36 -4.81 2.11
CA CYS A 228 -18.43 -4.98 1.12
C CYS A 228 -19.57 -5.91 1.60
N GLY A 229 -19.44 -6.56 2.75
CA GLY A 229 -20.42 -7.53 3.26
C GLY A 229 -20.48 -8.84 2.47
N ILE A 230 -19.44 -9.15 1.68
CA ILE A 230 -19.36 -10.35 0.83
C ILE A 230 -18.93 -11.59 1.63
N ILE A 231 -18.14 -11.37 2.69
CA ILE A 231 -17.66 -12.40 3.61
C ILE A 231 -17.89 -11.97 5.07
N LYS A 232 -17.82 -12.93 5.99
CA LYS A 232 -17.83 -12.73 7.44
C LYS A 232 -16.51 -13.17 8.05
N ARG A 233 -16.23 -12.68 9.26
CA ARG A 233 -15.05 -13.03 10.05
C ARG A 233 -15.50 -13.69 11.35
N GLU A 234 -14.94 -14.85 11.62
CA GLU A 234 -15.04 -15.58 12.88
C GLU A 234 -13.64 -15.68 13.51
N VAL A 235 -13.56 -15.78 14.83
CA VAL A 235 -12.28 -15.93 15.54
C VAL A 235 -12.23 -17.35 16.08
N SER A 236 -11.17 -18.09 15.74
CA SER A 236 -10.95 -19.44 16.27
C SER A 236 -10.57 -19.41 17.75
N ASP A 237 -10.60 -20.57 18.41
CA ASP A 237 -10.18 -20.70 19.82
C ASP A 237 -8.71 -20.30 20.02
N GLU A 238 -7.89 -20.43 18.99
CA GLU A 238 -6.47 -20.02 18.96
C GLU A 238 -6.26 -18.53 18.63
N GLY A 239 -7.34 -17.76 18.45
CA GLY A 239 -7.28 -16.33 18.14
C GLY A 239 -7.00 -15.99 16.68
N VAL A 240 -7.17 -16.94 15.75
CA VAL A 240 -7.00 -16.71 14.31
C VAL A 240 -8.31 -16.18 13.71
N ASN A 241 -8.21 -15.12 12.90
CA ASN A 241 -9.34 -14.65 12.10
C ASN A 241 -9.56 -15.59 10.91
N LEU A 242 -10.69 -16.29 10.93
CA LEU A 242 -11.16 -17.14 9.84
C LEU A 242 -12.27 -16.44 9.09
N PHE A 243 -12.15 -16.42 7.77
CA PHE A 243 -13.10 -15.79 6.87
C PHE A 243 -13.96 -16.84 6.20
N VAL A 244 -15.27 -16.57 6.11
CA VAL A 244 -16.30 -17.43 5.53
C VAL A 244 -17.24 -16.61 4.65
N LYS A 245 -17.90 -17.24 3.68
CA LYS A 245 -18.94 -16.58 2.89
C LYS A 245 -20.28 -16.61 3.63
#